data_AF-A0A452XGF9-F1
#
_entry.id   AF-A0A452XGF9-F1
#
_cell.length_a   1.000
_cell.length_b   1.000
_cell.length_c   1.000
_cell.angle_alpha   90.00
_cell.angle_beta   90.00
_cell.angle_gamma   90.00
#
_symmetry.space_group_name_H-M   'P 1'
#
loop_
_entity.id
_entity.type
_entity.pdbx_description
1 polymer ?
#
loop_
_entity_poly.entity_id
_entity_poly.type
_entity_poly.pdbx_seq_one_letter_code
_entity_poly.pdbx_strand_id
1 'polypeptide(L)'
;MWECLDFFAVLPGNNSGLDMSVAIPRGAKHALKMSMGYFDKYLIGVYDLKRDAFVADTIVDDCRLWLKIDYGNFYASKSFFDSKKGRRIIWGWSKEADCRSDDVATGWAGIHVSKSAPNWLCFISSEIKI
;
A
#
# COMPACT_ATOMS: atom_id res chain seq x y z
N MET A 1 -8.33 -14.83 -3.90
CA MET A 1 -7.57 -14.25 -5.03
C MET A 1 -6.86 -13.00 -4.55
N TRP A 2 -5.66 -12.72 -5.05
CA TRP A 2 -4.96 -11.45 -4.82
C TRP A 2 -5.12 -10.58 -6.06
N GLU A 3 -5.58 -9.35 -5.87
CA GLU A 3 -5.80 -8.39 -6.94
C GLU A 3 -4.88 -7.17 -6.78
N CYS A 4 -4.64 -6.46 -7.87
CA CYS A 4 -3.93 -5.18 -7.88
C CYS A 4 -2.68 -5.16 -6.99
N LEU A 5 -1.81 -6.16 -7.18
CA LEU A 5 -0.52 -6.24 -6.52
C LEU A 5 0.28 -4.97 -6.80
N ASP A 6 0.96 -4.50 -5.77
CA ASP A 6 1.90 -3.39 -5.85
C ASP A 6 3.09 -3.67 -4.95
N PHE A 7 4.28 -3.32 -5.41
CA PHE A 7 5.53 -3.66 -4.74
C PHE A 7 6.50 -2.50 -4.88
N PHE A 8 6.95 -1.96 -3.75
CA PHE A 8 7.84 -0.81 -3.76
C PHE A 8 8.73 -0.75 -2.52
N ALA A 9 9.91 -0.15 -2.70
CA ALA A 9 10.86 0.07 -1.63
C ALA A 9 10.46 1.26 -0.74
N VAL A 10 10.83 1.17 0.54
CA VAL A 10 10.62 2.18 1.58
C VAL A 10 11.85 2.27 2.48
N LEU A 11 12.17 3.46 2.98
CA LEU A 11 13.27 3.67 3.93
C LEU A 11 12.72 3.90 5.34
N PRO A 12 13.03 3.04 6.32
CA PRO A 12 12.66 3.28 7.71
C PRO A 12 13.18 4.63 8.21
N GLY A 13 12.33 5.39 8.92
CA GLY A 13 12.68 6.71 9.45
C GLY A 13 12.75 7.83 8.41
N ASN A 14 12.45 7.56 7.14
CA ASN A 14 12.40 8.57 6.08
C ASN A 14 11.01 8.60 5.44
N ASN A 15 10.43 9.79 5.35
CA ASN A 15 9.11 10.03 4.77
C ASN A 15 9.14 10.29 3.25
N SER A 16 10.33 10.34 2.65
CA SER A 16 10.50 10.45 1.20
C SER A 16 10.15 9.14 0.51
N GLY A 17 9.56 9.26 -0.68
CA GLY A 17 9.38 8.12 -1.57
C GLY A 17 10.73 7.69 -2.16
N LEU A 18 10.83 6.40 -2.49
CA LEU A 18 11.93 5.88 -3.30
C LEU A 18 11.45 5.69 -4.73
N ASP A 19 12.28 6.15 -5.66
CA ASP A 19 12.18 5.78 -7.06
C ASP A 19 12.63 4.32 -7.24
N MET A 20 11.89 3.56 -8.05
CA MET A 20 12.20 2.17 -8.35
C MET A 20 13.21 2.03 -9.50
N SER A 21 13.53 3.12 -10.20
CA SER A 21 14.54 3.13 -11.27
C SER A 21 15.98 3.14 -10.75
N VAL A 22 16.17 3.44 -9.46
CA VAL A 22 17.48 3.58 -8.81
C VAL A 22 17.83 2.33 -8.01
N ALA A 23 19.13 2.13 -7.78
CA ALA A 23 19.62 1.07 -6.91
C ALA A 23 18.97 1.18 -5.52
N ILE A 24 18.47 0.05 -5.03
CA ILE A 24 17.82 -0.05 -3.71
C ILE A 24 18.84 0.35 -2.63
N PRO A 25 18.56 1.40 -1.83
CA PRO A 25 19.47 1.84 -0.79
C PRO A 25 19.71 0.75 0.26
N ARG A 26 20.91 0.73 0.86
CA ARG A 26 21.18 -0.15 2.01
C ARG A 26 20.20 0.17 3.16
N GLY A 27 19.60 -0.87 3.73
CA GLY A 27 18.62 -0.74 4.80
C GLY A 27 17.19 -0.43 4.33
N ALA A 28 16.94 -0.36 3.03
CA ALA A 28 15.58 -0.26 2.52
C ALA A 28 14.78 -1.54 2.79
N LYS A 29 13.52 -1.36 3.18
CA LYS A 29 12.50 -2.41 3.23
C LYS A 29 11.63 -2.33 1.99
N HIS A 30 10.73 -3.30 1.84
CA HIS A 30 9.77 -3.37 0.75
C HIS A 30 8.37 -3.52 1.32
N ALA A 31 7.43 -2.79 0.74
CA ALA A 31 6.01 -2.99 0.96
C ALA A 31 5.48 -3.86 -0.17
N LEU A 32 4.93 -5.03 0.18
CA LEU A 32 4.13 -5.85 -0.71
C LEU A 32 2.67 -5.57 -0.39
N LYS A 33 1.95 -4.99 -1.35
CA LYS A 33 0.54 -4.60 -1.23
C LYS A 33 -0.32 -5.50 -2.13
N MET A 34 -1.51 -5.85 -1.65
CA MET A 34 -2.49 -6.65 -2.37
C MET A 34 -3.91 -6.24 -1.97
N SER A 35 -4.84 -6.36 -2.91
CA SER A 35 -6.27 -6.21 -2.66
C SER A 35 -6.89 -7.58 -2.40
N MET A 36 -7.54 -7.76 -1.24
CA MET A 36 -8.16 -9.03 -0.84
C MET A 36 -9.37 -8.83 0.08
N GLY A 37 -10.52 -9.38 -0.32
CA GLY A 37 -11.73 -9.38 0.51
C GLY A 37 -12.19 -7.98 0.87
N TYR A 38 -12.27 -7.09 -0.12
CA TYR A 38 -12.67 -5.67 -0.02
C TYR A 38 -11.68 -4.74 0.68
N PHE A 39 -10.53 -5.25 1.15
CA PHE A 39 -9.50 -4.43 1.78
C PHE A 39 -8.20 -4.51 1.03
N ASP A 40 -7.48 -3.39 1.04
CA ASP A 40 -6.11 -3.31 0.59
C ASP A 40 -5.17 -3.53 1.77
N LYS A 41 -4.48 -4.65 1.72
CA LYS A 41 -3.57 -5.12 2.76
C LYS A 41 -2.14 -4.99 2.30
N TYR A 42 -1.22 -4.88 3.24
CA TYR A 42 0.20 -4.87 2.94
C TYR A 42 1.02 -5.59 3.99
N LEU A 43 2.17 -6.09 3.55
CA LEU A 43 3.22 -6.67 4.36
C LEU A 43 4.48 -5.85 4.15
N ILE A 44 5.27 -5.71 5.21
CA ILE A 44 6.60 -5.12 5.16
C ILE A 44 7.63 -6.22 5.32
N GLY A 45 8.71 -6.13 4.55
CA GLY A 45 9.78 -7.10 4.58
C GLY A 45 11.01 -6.66 3.82
N VAL A 46 11.88 -7.63 3.54
CA VAL A 46 13.09 -7.45 2.74
C VAL A 46 12.95 -8.24 1.45
N TYR A 47 13.41 -7.65 0.35
CA TYR A 47 13.51 -8.34 -0.93
C TYR A 47 14.93 -8.82 -1.14
N ASP A 48 15.10 -10.13 -1.25
CA ASP A 48 16.39 -10.76 -1.58
C ASP A 48 16.53 -10.86 -3.10
N LEU A 49 17.30 -9.93 -3.66
CA LEU A 49 17.62 -9.86 -5.09
C LEU A 49 18.30 -11.12 -5.63
N LYS A 50 19.06 -11.87 -4.80
CA LYS A 50 19.76 -13.08 -5.25
C LYS A 50 18.81 -14.26 -5.37
N ARG A 51 17.84 -14.33 -4.46
CA ARG A 51 16.84 -15.41 -4.42
C ARG A 51 15.57 -15.07 -5.18
N ASP A 52 15.42 -13.83 -5.63
CA ASP A 52 14.20 -13.26 -6.19
C ASP A 52 12.99 -13.53 -5.27
N ALA A 53 13.16 -13.22 -3.99
CA ALA A 53 12.19 -13.59 -2.97
C ALA A 53 11.90 -12.43 -2.01
N PHE A 54 10.61 -12.22 -1.75
CA PHE A 54 10.15 -11.33 -0.68
C PHE A 54 10.05 -12.12 0.63
N VAL A 55 10.71 -11.62 1.68
CA VAL A 55 10.68 -12.17 3.03
C VAL A 55 10.04 -11.14 3.95
N ALA A 56 8.80 -11.39 4.35
CA ALA A 56 8.08 -10.51 5.28
C ALA A 56 8.73 -10.53 6.67
N ASP A 57 8.76 -9.38 7.34
CA ASP A 57 9.32 -9.25 8.70
C ASP A 57 8.47 -10.00 9.73
N THR A 58 7.15 -9.86 9.60
CA THR A 58 6.16 -10.52 10.44
C THR A 58 5.06 -11.08 9.54
N ILE A 59 4.73 -12.36 9.73
CA ILE A 59 3.58 -13.00 9.10
C ILE A 59 2.65 -13.45 10.21
N VAL A 60 1.40 -13.00 10.15
CA VAL A 60 0.32 -13.53 10.98
C VAL A 60 -0.44 -14.55 10.12
N ASP A 61 -0.66 -15.77 10.65
CA ASP A 61 -1.31 -16.84 9.89
C ASP A 61 -2.72 -16.45 9.40
N ASP A 62 -3.49 -15.75 10.24
CA ASP A 62 -4.77 -15.18 9.81
C ASP A 62 -4.55 -13.89 9.02
N CYS A 63 -4.69 -14.00 7.69
CA CYS A 63 -4.60 -12.87 6.78
C CYS A 63 -5.62 -11.75 7.05
N ARG A 64 -6.70 -11.99 7.82
CA ARG A 64 -7.65 -10.96 8.25
C ARG A 64 -7.02 -9.94 9.19
N LEU A 65 -5.95 -10.34 9.89
CA LEU A 65 -5.20 -9.52 10.85
C LEU A 65 -4.05 -8.74 10.22
N TRP A 66 -3.78 -8.92 8.93
CA TRP A 66 -2.75 -8.14 8.25
C TRP A 66 -3.11 -6.66 8.19
N LEU A 67 -2.07 -5.83 8.16
CA LEU A 67 -2.18 -4.38 8.10
C LEU A 67 -2.92 -3.94 6.84
N LYS A 68 -3.78 -2.93 6.99
CA LYS A 68 -4.59 -2.35 5.91
C LYS A 68 -4.09 -0.94 5.59
N ILE A 69 -4.15 -0.56 4.32
CA ILE A 69 -3.84 0.81 3.88
C ILE A 69 -4.89 1.80 4.38
N ASP A 70 -6.14 1.35 4.46
CA ASP A 70 -7.26 2.10 4.98
C ASP A 70 -8.28 1.15 5.62
N TYR A 71 -9.01 1.66 6.61
CA TYR A 71 -10.02 0.89 7.35
C TYR A 71 -11.45 1.21 6.92
N GLY A 72 -11.65 2.12 5.98
CA GLY A 72 -12.91 2.45 5.32
C GLY A 72 -12.97 1.91 3.88
N ASN A 73 -13.58 2.68 2.98
CA ASN A 73 -13.85 2.29 1.60
C ASN A 73 -12.70 2.71 0.68
N PHE A 74 -11.72 1.81 0.53
CA PHE A 74 -10.54 2.06 -0.29
C PHE A 74 -10.00 0.73 -0.83
N TYR A 75 -10.11 0.55 -2.14
CA TYR A 75 -9.81 -0.71 -2.80
C TYR A 75 -9.00 -0.51 -4.08
N ALA A 76 -8.44 -1.61 -4.60
CA ALA A 76 -7.71 -1.66 -5.86
C ALA A 76 -6.57 -0.62 -5.97
N SER A 77 -5.93 -0.31 -4.85
CA SER A 77 -4.95 0.77 -4.79
C SER A 77 -3.65 0.45 -5.50
N LYS A 78 -3.02 1.52 -6.00
CA LYS A 78 -1.75 1.49 -6.71
C LYS A 78 -0.96 2.75 -6.38
N SER A 79 0.34 2.59 -6.25
CA SER A 79 1.25 3.68 -5.95
C SER A 79 2.13 4.06 -7.13
N PHE A 80 2.61 5.29 -7.11
CA PHE A 80 3.70 5.74 -7.98
C PHE A 80 4.58 6.75 -7.24
N PHE A 81 5.79 6.94 -7.77
CA PHE A 81 6.75 7.90 -7.24
C PHE A 81 6.61 9.25 -7.95
N ASP A 82 6.37 10.31 -7.18
CA ASP A 82 6.36 11.71 -7.61
C ASP A 82 7.78 12.28 -7.45
N SER A 83 8.56 12.21 -8.53
CA SER A 83 9.97 12.65 -8.55
C SER A 83 10.14 14.15 -8.30
N LYS A 84 9.15 14.98 -8.68
CA LYS A 84 9.18 16.42 -8.45
C LYS A 84 9.14 16.78 -6.97
N LYS A 85 8.43 15.97 -6.16
CA LYS A 85 8.26 16.19 -4.71
C LYS A 85 8.95 15.13 -3.85
N GLY A 86 9.68 14.18 -4.44
CA GLY A 86 10.39 13.13 -3.72
C GLY A 86 9.48 12.28 -2.83
N ARG A 87 8.24 12.00 -3.25
CA ARG A 87 7.23 11.32 -2.42
C ARG A 87 6.52 10.19 -3.17
N ARG A 88 5.98 9.23 -2.44
CA ARG A 88 5.10 8.20 -3.01
C ARG A 88 3.64 8.59 -2.81
N ILE A 89 2.88 8.53 -3.89
CA ILE A 89 1.44 8.78 -3.90
C ILE A 89 0.75 7.45 -4.12
N ILE A 90 -0.30 7.17 -3.34
CA ILE A 90 -1.16 6.00 -3.50
C ILE A 90 -2.53 6.49 -3.96
N TRP A 91 -3.04 5.88 -5.02
CA TRP A 91 -4.41 6.05 -5.47
C TRP A 91 -5.19 4.80 -5.17
N GLY A 92 -6.46 4.94 -4.81
CA GLY A 92 -7.40 3.84 -4.69
C GLY A 92 -8.75 4.24 -5.24
N TRP A 93 -9.58 3.23 -5.46
CA TRP A 93 -10.99 3.39 -5.79
C TRP A 93 -11.81 3.33 -4.50
N SER A 94 -12.67 4.32 -4.28
CA SER A 94 -13.71 4.27 -3.27
C SER A 94 -15.03 3.98 -3.97
N LYS A 95 -15.68 2.89 -3.57
CA LYS A 95 -17.05 2.60 -4.01
C LYS A 95 -18.01 3.63 -3.40
N GLU A 96 -19.15 3.84 -4.03
CA GLU A 96 -20.26 4.54 -3.39
C GLU A 96 -20.77 3.81 -2.13
N ALA A 97 -21.38 4.58 -1.23
CA ALA A 97 -21.98 4.09 0.01
C ALA A 97 -23.51 3.91 -0.10
N ASP A 98 -24.11 4.32 -1.21
CA ASP A 98 -25.53 4.22 -1.54
C ASP A 98 -25.86 2.89 -2.23
N CYS A 99 -27.06 2.80 -2.81
CA CYS A 99 -27.52 1.59 -3.48
C CYS A 99 -27.44 1.70 -5.00
N ARG A 100 -27.39 0.54 -5.67
CA ARG A 100 -27.22 0.48 -7.14
C ARG A 100 -28.30 1.24 -7.93
N SER A 101 -29.51 1.40 -7.41
CA SER A 101 -30.53 2.20 -8.09
C SER A 101 -30.18 3.68 -8.11
N ASP A 102 -29.47 4.16 -7.08
CA ASP A 102 -29.01 5.55 -7.00
C ASP A 102 -27.88 5.77 -8.01
N ASP A 103 -26.90 4.86 -8.10
CA ASP A 103 -25.87 4.86 -9.16
C ASP A 103 -26.47 4.98 -10.57
N VAL A 104 -27.56 4.26 -10.83
CA VAL A 104 -28.25 4.27 -12.13
C VAL A 104 -29.01 5.58 -12.35
N ALA A 105 -29.63 6.13 -11.29
CA ALA A 105 -30.38 7.37 -11.37
C ALA A 105 -29.47 8.60 -11.54
N THR A 106 -28.31 8.62 -10.88
CA THR A 106 -27.31 9.69 -11.00
C THR A 106 -26.50 9.56 -12.29
N GLY A 107 -26.36 8.36 -12.84
CA GLY A 107 -25.67 8.06 -14.09
C GLY A 107 -24.16 7.92 -13.96
N TRP A 108 -23.62 7.87 -12.74
CA TRP A 108 -22.20 7.67 -12.46
C TRP A 108 -22.01 7.03 -11.08
N ALA A 109 -20.91 6.30 -10.90
CA ALA A 109 -20.56 5.67 -9.63
C ALA A 109 -19.05 5.46 -9.52
N GLY A 110 -18.51 5.66 -8.32
CA GLY A 110 -17.13 5.41 -7.98
C GLY A 110 -16.25 6.64 -8.14
N ILE A 111 -15.40 6.85 -7.14
CA ILE A 111 -14.43 7.95 -7.13
C ILE A 111 -13.01 7.45 -6.87
N HIS A 112 -12.04 8.23 -7.33
CA HIS A 112 -10.63 7.99 -7.03
C HIS A 112 -10.18 8.85 -5.85
N VAL A 113 -9.56 8.21 -4.87
CA VAL A 113 -9.00 8.87 -3.69
C VAL A 113 -7.49 8.78 -3.76
N SER A 114 -6.81 9.91 -3.55
CA SER A 114 -5.36 9.95 -3.45
C SER A 114 -4.92 10.15 -2.00
N LYS A 115 -3.85 9.46 -1.61
CA LYS A 115 -3.20 9.61 -0.32
C LYS A 115 -1.71 9.77 -0.50
N SER A 116 -1.12 10.68 0.27
CA SER A 116 0.33 10.71 0.43
C SER A 116 0.71 9.54 1.33
N ALA A 117 1.72 8.75 0.95
CA ALA A 117 2.15 7.59 1.72
C ALA A 117 2.85 7.86 3.09
N PRO A 118 3.34 9.07 3.48
CA PRO A 118 4.30 9.17 4.56
C PRO A 118 3.73 8.89 5.96
N ASN A 119 2.41 8.88 6.17
CA ASN A 119 1.86 8.69 7.52
C ASN A 119 1.62 7.23 7.91
N TRP A 120 1.39 6.31 6.97
CA TRP A 120 1.02 4.92 7.30
C TRP A 120 2.22 3.98 7.44
N LEU A 121 3.34 4.32 6.79
CA LEU A 121 4.62 3.61 6.93
C LEU A 121 5.47 4.13 8.09
N CYS A 122 5.21 5.34 8.60
CA CYS A 122 6.02 5.97 9.65
C CYS A 122 5.91 5.24 11.01
N PHE A 123 4.74 4.65 11.30
CA PHE A 123 4.52 3.87 12.53
C PHE A 123 5.37 2.57 12.59
N ILE A 124 5.97 2.16 11.47
CA ILE A 124 6.72 0.90 11.37
C ILE A 124 8.14 1.03 11.92
N SER A 125 8.56 2.24 12.34
CA SER A 125 9.86 2.47 12.99
C SER A 125 9.79 2.73 14.50
N SER A 126 8.62 3.05 15.08
CA SER A 126 8.55 3.53 16.48
C SER A 126 7.94 2.57 17.49
N GLU A 127 7.24 1.50 17.06
CA GLU A 127 6.50 0.62 17.99
C GLU A 127 6.73 -0.88 17.79
N ILE A 128 7.99 -1.30 17.65
CA ILE A 128 8.38 -2.68 17.97
C ILE A 128 9.62 -2.63 18.88
N LYS A 129 9.38 -2.26 20.14
CA LYS A 129 10.17 -2.74 21.27
C LYS A 129 9.25 -3.67 22.06
N ILE A 130 9.55 -4.97 22.03
CA ILE A 130 9.14 -5.89 23.08
C ILE A 130 9.89 -5.49 24.36
#